data_AF-A0A2X3CLJ4-F1
#
_entry.id   AF-A0A2X3CLJ4-F1
#
_cell.length_a   1.000
_cell.length_b   1.000
_cell.length_c   1.000
_cell.angle_alpha   90.00
_cell.angle_beta   90.00
_cell.angle_gamma   90.00
#
_symmetry.space_group_name_H-M   'P 1'
#
loop_
_entity.id
_entity.type
_entity.pdbx_description
1 polymer ?
#
loop_
_entity_poly.entity_id
_entity_poly.type
_entity_poly.pdbx_seq_one_letter_code
_entity_poly.pdbx_strand_id
1 'polypeptide(L)'
;MALQNVITLGIDDVAHCVKVDDAAPGISEGLHAGMWSVGLAVSGNEFGATWEEYQAMSKAEIATAASGRQANCMPPGRIMWLIPWRTAGSDCRHQCPAGKRRAALSG
;
A
#
# COMPACT_ATOMS: atom_id res chain seq x y z
N MET A 1 -16.10 -0.07 4.22
CA MET A 1 -17.35 -0.17 3.45
C MET A 1 -17.17 -0.61 1.97
N ALA A 2 -16.27 -1.54 1.65
CA ALA A 2 -15.87 -1.81 0.26
C ALA A 2 -17.00 -2.40 -0.62
N LEU A 3 -17.66 -3.48 -0.17
CA LEU A 3 -18.74 -4.13 -0.93
C LEU A 3 -19.99 -3.26 -1.09
N GLN A 4 -20.30 -2.44 -0.07
CA GLN A 4 -21.43 -1.52 -0.16
C GLN A 4 -21.25 -0.53 -1.32
N ASN A 5 -20.03 -0.03 -1.52
CA ASN A 5 -19.74 0.89 -2.62
C ASN A 5 -19.91 0.23 -3.99
N VAL A 6 -19.49 -1.03 -4.13
CA VAL A 6 -19.67 -1.82 -5.37
C VAL A 6 -21.15 -1.95 -5.72
N ILE A 7 -21.99 -2.28 -4.73
CA ILE A 7 -23.44 -2.39 -4.92
C ILE A 7 -24.05 -1.03 -5.32
N THR A 8 -23.71 0.04 -4.60
CA THR A 8 -24.24 1.38 -4.87
C THR A 8 -23.85 1.90 -6.26
N LEU A 9 -22.64 1.55 -6.71
CA LEU A 9 -22.14 1.93 -8.03
C LEU A 9 -22.62 0.99 -9.15
N GLY A 10 -23.34 -0.09 -8.83
CA GLY A 10 -23.85 -1.06 -9.82
C GLY A 10 -22.73 -1.81 -10.54
N ILE A 11 -21.64 -2.14 -9.83
CA ILE A 11 -20.53 -2.90 -10.40
C ILE A 11 -20.76 -4.39 -10.13
N ASP A 12 -20.73 -5.19 -11.20
CA ASP A 12 -21.12 -6.61 -11.15
C ASP A 12 -19.96 -7.57 -10.79
N ASP A 13 -18.71 -7.08 -10.78
CA ASP A 13 -17.53 -7.89 -10.47
C ASP A 13 -16.50 -7.08 -9.64
N VAL A 14 -16.16 -7.61 -8.46
CA VAL A 14 -15.16 -7.04 -7.55
C VAL A 14 -13.73 -7.12 -8.10
N ALA A 15 -13.47 -8.00 -9.07
CA ALA A 15 -12.18 -8.10 -9.75
C ALA A 15 -11.89 -6.85 -10.62
N HIS A 16 -12.92 -6.10 -11.02
CA HIS A 16 -12.79 -4.80 -11.70
C HIS A 16 -12.60 -3.63 -10.72
N CYS A 17 -12.66 -3.87 -9.41
CA CYS A 17 -12.54 -2.85 -8.39
C CYS A 17 -11.14 -2.83 -7.79
N VAL A 18 -10.67 -1.62 -7.46
CA VAL A 18 -9.43 -1.40 -6.71
C VAL A 18 -9.75 -0.66 -5.42
N LYS A 19 -9.39 -1.24 -4.28
CA LYS A 19 -9.38 -0.58 -2.98
C LYS A 19 -8.03 0.14 -2.81
N VAL A 20 -8.08 1.46 -2.69
CA VAL A 20 -6.91 2.27 -2.33
C VAL A 20 -7.09 2.74 -0.89
N ASP A 21 -6.07 2.58 -0.05
CA ASP A 21 -6.12 2.96 1.35
C ASP A 21 -4.71 3.23 1.91
N ASP A 22 -4.61 4.02 2.96
CA ASP A 22 -3.35 4.30 3.68
C ASP A 22 -3.20 3.49 4.97
N ALA A 23 -4.24 2.77 5.38
CA ALA A 23 -4.28 2.02 6.64
C ALA A 23 -4.48 0.51 6.45
N ALA A 24 -3.84 -0.28 7.30
CA ALA A 24 -3.91 -1.74 7.26
C ALA A 24 -5.35 -2.32 7.35
N PRO A 25 -6.27 -1.77 8.17
CA PRO A 25 -7.66 -2.23 8.19
C PRO A 25 -8.38 -2.01 6.86
N GLY A 26 -8.17 -0.86 6.20
CA GLY A 26 -8.80 -0.55 4.92
C GLY A 26 -8.25 -1.39 3.75
N ILE A 27 -6.96 -1.71 3.78
CA ILE A 27 -6.35 -2.69 2.88
C ILE A 27 -6.91 -4.09 3.10
N SER A 28 -7.00 -4.52 4.36
CA SER A 28 -7.59 -5.82 4.72
C SER A 28 -9.03 -5.93 4.25
N GLU A 29 -9.77 -4.82 4.27
CA GLU A 29 -11.12 -4.77 3.76
C GLU A 29 -11.21 -5.09 2.26
N GLY A 30 -10.37 -4.45 1.43
CA GLY A 30 -10.33 -4.71 -0.02
C GLY A 30 -9.96 -6.16 -0.33
N LEU A 31 -8.97 -6.70 0.40
CA LEU A 31 -8.55 -8.10 0.27
C LEU A 31 -9.66 -9.08 0.64
N HIS A 32 -10.38 -8.84 1.75
CA HIS A 32 -11.50 -9.68 2.16
C HIS A 32 -12.69 -9.58 1.20
N ALA A 33 -12.87 -8.43 0.55
CA ALA A 33 -13.88 -8.23 -0.48
C ALA A 33 -13.53 -8.85 -1.85
N GLY A 34 -12.32 -9.41 -2.01
CA GLY A 34 -11.86 -10.00 -3.27
C GLY A 34 -11.39 -8.98 -4.32
N MET A 35 -11.11 -7.74 -3.90
CA MET A 35 -10.66 -6.66 -4.78
C MET A 35 -9.13 -6.64 -4.90
N TRP A 36 -8.65 -5.99 -5.96
CA TRP A 36 -7.28 -5.47 -5.96
C TRP A 36 -7.12 -4.45 -4.84
N SER A 37 -5.99 -4.46 -4.13
CA SER A 37 -5.74 -3.52 -3.04
C SER A 37 -4.38 -2.83 -3.22
N VAL A 38 -4.34 -1.51 -3.03
CA VAL A 38 -3.16 -0.66 -3.19
C VAL A 38 -2.98 0.20 -1.93
N GLY A 39 -1.83 0.06 -1.27
CA GLY A 39 -1.45 0.83 -0.10
C GLY A 39 -0.75 2.15 -0.43
N LEU A 40 -1.14 3.24 0.22
CA LEU A 40 -0.47 4.54 0.17
C LEU A 40 0.55 4.65 1.31
N ALA A 41 1.84 4.87 0.98
CA ALA A 41 2.91 4.89 1.98
C ALA A 41 3.34 6.31 2.43
N VAL A 42 2.98 7.33 1.64
CA VAL A 42 3.52 8.70 1.74
C VAL A 42 2.40 9.75 1.89
N SER A 43 1.15 9.32 1.94
CA SER A 43 -0.02 10.19 2.08
C SER A 43 -1.07 9.53 2.95
N GLY A 44 -2.08 10.30 3.34
CA GLY A 44 -3.16 9.83 4.20
C GLY A 44 -2.91 10.12 5.68
N ASN A 45 -3.89 9.78 6.49
CA ASN A 45 -3.93 10.09 7.92
C ASN A 45 -2.84 9.34 8.68
N GLU A 46 -2.47 8.13 8.22
CA GLU A 46 -1.36 7.37 8.82
C GLU A 46 0.02 7.94 8.46
N PHE A 47 0.15 8.82 7.45
CA PHE A 47 1.43 9.47 7.15
C PHE A 47 1.91 10.33 8.31
N GLY A 48 0.96 10.99 8.99
CA GLY A 48 1.20 11.77 10.21
C GLY A 48 1.91 13.10 9.98
N ALA A 49 1.99 13.58 8.73
CA ALA A 49 2.50 14.90 8.40
C ALA A 49 1.49 15.67 7.54
N THR A 50 1.40 16.97 7.79
CA THR A 50 0.72 17.94 6.93
C THR A 50 1.44 18.06 5.58
N TRP A 51 0.77 18.70 4.62
CA TRP A 51 1.35 18.95 3.30
C TRP A 51 2.61 19.82 3.40
N GLU A 52 2.60 20.82 4.25
CA GLU A 52 3.72 21.73 4.48
C GLU A 52 4.91 21.02 5.12
N GLU A 53 4.66 20.17 6.12
CA GLU A 53 5.69 19.34 6.75
C GLU A 53 6.28 18.37 5.74
N TYR A 54 5.44 17.69 4.95
CA TYR A 54 5.90 16.79 3.88
C TYR A 54 6.83 17.49 2.88
N GLN A 55 6.47 18.69 2.46
CA GLN A 55 7.26 19.48 1.50
C GLN A 55 8.61 19.93 2.09
N ALA A 56 8.71 20.07 3.41
CA ALA A 56 9.95 20.39 4.11
C ALA A 56 10.83 19.17 4.40
N MET A 57 10.29 17.95 4.32
CA MET A 57 11.04 16.72 4.56
C MET A 57 12.05 16.43 3.45
N SER A 58 13.19 15.90 3.84
CA SER A 58 14.15 15.33 2.91
C SER A 58 13.62 14.01 2.32
N LYS A 59 14.15 13.63 1.16
CA LYS A 59 13.83 12.34 0.52
C LYS A 59 14.15 11.15 1.43
N ALA A 60 15.16 11.25 2.29
CA ALA A 60 15.56 10.18 3.20
C ALA A 60 14.54 9.98 4.33
N GLU A 61 14.00 11.08 4.87
CA GLU A 61 12.96 11.04 5.90
C GLU A 61 11.65 10.48 5.34
N ILE A 62 11.28 10.91 4.14
CA ILE A 62 10.10 10.39 3.43
C ILE A 62 10.25 8.88 3.19
N ALA A 63 11.41 8.43 2.69
CA ALA A 63 11.67 7.02 2.43
C ALA A 63 11.59 6.18 3.73
N THR A 64 12.21 6.66 4.80
CA THR A 64 12.20 5.97 6.10
C THR A 64 10.77 5.84 6.65
N ALA A 65 10.00 6.92 6.59
CA ALA A 65 8.62 6.93 7.05
C ALA A 65 7.72 6.04 6.18
N ALA A 66 7.94 6.02 4.86
CA ALA A 66 7.23 5.14 3.93
C ALA A 66 7.51 3.65 4.19
N SER A 67 8.77 3.27 4.44
CA SER A 67 9.15 1.87 4.69
C SER A 67 8.44 1.26 5.91
N GLY A 68 8.28 2.03 6.99
CA GLY A 68 7.54 1.57 8.17
C GLY A 68 6.08 1.26 7.87
N ARG A 69 5.41 2.12 7.10
CA ARG A 69 4.00 1.93 6.70
C ARG A 69 3.80 0.80 5.71
N GLN A 70 4.72 0.64 4.75
CA GLN A 70 4.69 -0.50 3.85
C GLN A 70 4.70 -1.83 4.62
N ALA A 71 5.46 -1.91 5.71
CA ALA A 71 5.47 -3.10 6.55
C ALA A 71 4.14 -3.34 7.29
N ASN A 72 3.47 -2.27 7.75
CA ASN A 72 2.17 -2.37 8.43
C ASN A 72 1.03 -2.77 7.50
N CYS A 73 1.00 -2.21 6.29
CA CYS A 73 -0.06 -2.49 5.31
C CYS A 73 0.10 -3.84 4.59
N MET A 74 1.18 -4.58 4.85
CA MET A 74 1.48 -5.84 4.17
C MET A 74 1.19 -7.04 5.10
N PRO A 75 -0.06 -7.57 5.11
CA PRO A 75 -0.38 -8.78 5.86
C PRO A 75 0.43 -9.97 5.31
N PRO A 76 0.76 -10.96 6.15
CA PRO A 76 1.46 -12.15 5.69
C PRO A 76 0.61 -12.91 4.65
N GLY A 77 1.18 -13.21 3.48
CA GLY A 77 0.64 -14.22 2.55
C GLY A 77 -0.10 -13.74 1.29
N ARG A 78 -0.11 -12.45 0.92
CA ARG A 78 -0.61 -12.01 -0.41
C ARG A 78 0.30 -10.97 -1.06
N ILE A 79 0.46 -11.09 -2.39
CA ILE A 79 1.23 -10.16 -3.22
C ILE A 79 0.43 -8.86 -3.35
N MET A 80 0.97 -7.77 -2.80
CA MET A 80 0.43 -6.43 -2.92
C MET A 80 1.38 -5.58 -3.77
N TRP A 81 0.84 -4.85 -4.75
CA TRP A 81 1.60 -3.90 -5.54
C TRP A 81 1.79 -2.61 -4.75
N LEU A 82 3.00 -2.44 -4.22
CA LEU A 82 3.50 -1.14 -3.81
C LEU A 82 3.92 -0.42 -5.09
N ILE A 83 3.22 0.65 -5.48
CA ILE A 83 3.69 1.55 -6.53
C ILE A 83 4.55 2.61 -5.84
N PRO A 84 5.89 2.49 -5.83
CA PRO A 84 6.72 3.63 -5.46
C PRO A 84 6.51 4.72 -6.52
N TRP A 85 6.12 5.92 -6.07
CA TRP A 85 6.17 7.10 -6.93
C TRP A 85 7.60 7.25 -7.49
N ARG A 86 7.66 7.65 -8.75
CA ARG A 86 8.74 7.44 -9.73
C ARG A 86 10.10 8.07 -9.30
N THR A 87 10.84 7.47 -8.36
CA THR A 87 12.29 7.70 -8.18
C THR A 87 13.11 6.53 -7.59
N ALA A 88 12.52 5.38 -7.25
CA ALA A 88 13.31 4.27 -6.70
C ALA A 88 13.94 3.41 -7.81
N GLY A 89 14.96 3.95 -8.46
CA GLY A 89 15.92 3.14 -9.20
C GLY A 89 16.62 2.17 -8.24
N SER A 90 16.62 0.89 -8.61
CA SER A 90 17.52 -0.18 -8.14
C SER A 90 17.55 -0.64 -6.67
N ASP A 91 17.05 0.12 -5.68
CA ASP A 91 17.45 -0.13 -4.27
C ASP A 91 16.38 -0.70 -3.31
N CYS A 92 15.24 -1.18 -3.81
CA CYS A 92 14.23 -1.83 -2.95
C CYS A 92 14.69 -3.20 -2.38
N ARG A 93 15.80 -3.77 -2.88
CA ARG A 93 16.31 -5.07 -2.43
C ARG A 93 17.01 -5.04 -1.07
N HIS A 94 17.54 -3.88 -0.66
CA HIS A 94 18.34 -3.77 0.57
C HIS A 94 17.52 -3.46 1.84
N GLN A 95 16.25 -3.07 1.69
CA GLN A 95 15.39 -2.65 2.82
C GLN A 95 14.35 -3.71 3.23
N CYS A 96 14.31 -4.86 2.56
CA CYS A 96 13.45 -5.97 2.97
C CYS A 96 14.15 -6.83 4.04
N PRO A 97 13.60 -6.98 5.27
CA PRO A 97 14.15 -7.86 6.30
C PRO A 97 14.38 -9.27 5.76
N ALA A 98 15.48 -9.91 6.14
CA ALA A 98 16.02 -11.10 5.47
C ALA A 98 15.03 -12.27 5.30
N GLY A 99 13.97 -12.34 6.12
CA GLY A 99 12.93 -13.36 6.08
C GLY A 99 11.73 -13.11 5.16
N LYS A 100 11.57 -11.91 4.55
CA LYS A 100 10.41 -11.57 3.69
C LYS A 100 10.73 -11.59 2.19
N ARG A 101 11.81 -12.27 1.77
CA ARG A 101 12.30 -12.29 0.38
C ARG A 101 11.66 -13.32 -0.56
N ARG A 102 10.73 -14.18 -0.08
CA ARG A 102 10.06 -15.19 -0.92
C ARG A 102 8.59 -14.86 -1.11
N ALA A 103 8.26 -14.17 -2.20
CA ALA A 103 6.93 -14.22 -2.84
C ALA A 103 6.87 -13.55 -4.24
N ALA A 104 8.00 -13.24 -4.88
CA ALA A 104 7.97 -12.50 -6.16
C ALA A 104 8.32 -13.35 -7.40
N LEU A 105 8.71 -14.62 -7.25
CA LEU A 105 9.13 -15.46 -8.39
C LEU A 105 8.79 -16.94 -8.15
N SER A 106 7.56 -17.33 -8.42
CA SER A 106 7.20 -18.69 -8.86
C SER A 106 5.69 -18.79 -9.14
N GLY A 107 5.34 -18.92 -10.42
CA GLY A 107 4.05 -19.45 -10.89
C GLY A 107 2.89 -18.47 -10.89
#